data_AF-A0A7V3BLS4-F1
#
_entry.id   AF-A0A7V3BLS4-F1
#
_cell.length_a   1.000
_cell.length_b   1.000
_cell.length_c   1.000
_cell.angle_alpha   90.00
_cell.angle_beta   90.00
_cell.angle_gamma   90.00
#
_symmetry.space_group_name_H-M   'P 1'
#
loop_
_entity.id
_entity.type
_entity.pdbx_description
1 polymer ?
#
loop_
_entity_poly.entity_id
_entity_poly.type
_entity_poly.pdbx_seq_one_letter_code
_entity_poly.pdbx_strand_id
1 'polypeptide(L)'
;MNTTQRSSPRMPPRSRVIVAWMGVAVYGAGVFALSALSNPSAIPGWNIPHFDKICHAIAYAGLTWLLIYALTLTSTTRALPRLILMAAILAVCYGVLNEFHQLFRPRRSASIADIGANAAGVGLVAWSWPRIQRRWLSAVRSRKGGTGCMPRAEYCYSCGSEIERYEFTECKACHEYFCEDCVNEEELCDQCCEAATQEEV
;
A
#
# COMPACT_ATOMS: atom_id res chain seq x y z
N MET A 1 -25.45 -3.56 35.02
CA MET A 1 -24.42 -2.74 34.36
C MET A 1 -23.31 -3.69 33.93
N ASN A 2 -23.33 -4.14 32.67
CA ASN A 2 -22.28 -4.99 32.13
C ASN A 2 -21.15 -4.08 31.66
N THR A 3 -20.01 -4.15 32.35
CA THR A 3 -18.75 -3.61 31.88
C THR A 3 -18.34 -4.39 30.63
N THR A 4 -18.54 -3.78 29.45
CA THR A 4 -17.88 -4.21 28.22
C THR A 4 -16.38 -4.09 28.43
N GLN A 5 -15.73 -5.23 28.72
CA GLN A 5 -14.27 -5.31 28.72
C GLN A 5 -13.78 -4.97 27.31
N ARG A 6 -13.25 -3.76 27.13
CA ARG A 6 -12.57 -3.32 25.91
C ARG A 6 -11.30 -4.17 25.78
N SER A 7 -11.36 -5.25 25.02
CA SER A 7 -10.20 -6.10 24.74
C SER A 7 -9.20 -5.30 23.92
N SER A 8 -7.98 -5.15 24.43
CA SER A 8 -6.89 -4.47 23.72
C SER A 8 -6.62 -5.13 22.36
N PRO A 9 -6.49 -4.37 21.26
CA PRO A 9 -6.28 -4.94 19.94
C PRO A 9 -5.01 -5.80 19.92
N ARG A 10 -5.16 -7.10 19.62
CA ARG A 10 -4.00 -8.00 19.40
C ARG A 10 -3.22 -7.53 18.18
N MET A 11 -2.00 -7.06 18.40
CA MET A 11 -1.04 -6.79 17.32
C MET A 11 -0.81 -8.05 16.48
N PRO A 12 -0.56 -7.91 15.16
CA PRO A 12 -0.21 -9.06 14.33
C PRO A 12 1.00 -9.80 14.93
N PRO A 13 1.09 -11.14 14.74
CA PRO A 13 2.24 -11.92 15.18
C PRO A 13 3.54 -11.23 14.74
N ARG A 14 4.48 -11.03 15.67
CA ARG A 14 5.75 -10.32 15.40
C ARG A 14 6.49 -10.89 14.18
N SER A 15 6.37 -12.20 13.92
CA SER A 15 6.92 -12.87 12.75
C SER A 15 6.41 -12.30 11.42
N ARG A 16 5.11 -11.98 11.29
CA ARG A 16 4.52 -11.41 10.07
C ARG A 16 5.08 -10.02 9.79
N VAL A 17 5.17 -9.19 10.84
CA VAL A 17 5.76 -7.85 10.76
C VAL A 17 7.22 -7.95 10.28
N ILE A 18 8.01 -8.83 10.91
CA ILE A 18 9.41 -9.03 10.55
C ILE A 18 9.53 -9.47 9.09
N VAL A 19 8.75 -10.46 8.65
CA VAL A 19 8.78 -10.95 7.27
C VAL A 19 8.42 -9.85 6.26
N ALA A 20 7.42 -9.02 6.55
CA ALA A 20 7.02 -7.92 5.67
C ALA A 20 8.16 -6.90 5.49
N TRP A 21 8.78 -6.46 6.59
CA TRP A 21 9.89 -5.51 6.54
C TRP A 21 11.18 -6.12 5.96
N MET A 22 11.42 -7.41 6.18
CA MET A 22 12.50 -8.13 5.48
C MET A 22 12.27 -8.14 3.98
N GLY A 23 11.03 -8.35 3.52
CA GLY A 23 10.67 -8.24 2.11
C GLY A 23 10.96 -6.86 1.52
N VAL A 24 10.58 -5.79 2.22
CA VAL A 24 10.91 -4.40 1.83
C VAL A 24 12.42 -4.21 1.75
N ALA A 25 13.17 -4.65 2.75
CA ALA A 25 14.63 -4.48 2.80
C ALA A 25 15.34 -5.24 1.67
N VAL A 26 14.99 -6.51 1.44
CA VAL A 26 15.56 -7.33 0.38
C VAL A 26 15.23 -6.75 -1.00
N TYR A 27 13.98 -6.35 -1.22
CA TYR A 27 13.57 -5.75 -2.48
C TYR A 27 14.28 -4.41 -2.73
N GLY A 28 14.30 -3.52 -1.72
CA GLY A 28 15.01 -2.24 -1.79
C GLY A 28 16.51 -2.43 -2.08
N ALA A 29 17.16 -3.37 -1.41
CA ALA A 29 18.56 -3.71 -1.67
C ALA A 29 18.78 -4.19 -3.12
N GLY A 30 17.86 -5.00 -3.65
CA GLY A 30 17.87 -5.41 -5.06
C GLY A 30 17.78 -4.22 -6.02
N VAL A 31 16.82 -3.31 -5.79
CA VAL A 31 16.67 -2.07 -6.58
C VAL A 31 17.95 -1.25 -6.53
N PHE A 32 18.52 -1.03 -5.35
CA PHE A 32 19.76 -0.26 -5.18
C PHE A 32 20.95 -0.92 -5.90
N ALA A 33 21.14 -2.23 -5.73
CA ALA A 33 22.22 -2.97 -6.37
C ALA A 33 22.14 -2.88 -7.89
N LEU A 34 20.94 -3.04 -8.47
CA LEU A 34 20.73 -2.91 -9.91
C LEU A 34 20.99 -1.49 -10.41
N SER A 35 20.54 -0.47 -9.68
CA SER A 35 20.81 0.93 -10.02
C SER A 35 22.28 1.31 -9.89
N ALA A 36 23.03 0.65 -9.01
CA ALA A 36 24.46 0.88 -8.85
C ALA A 36 25.30 0.33 -10.03
N LEU A 37 24.74 -0.55 -10.87
CA LEU A 37 25.47 -1.08 -12.03
C LEU A 37 25.72 0.02 -13.08
N SER A 38 26.97 0.16 -13.53
CA SER A 38 27.40 1.22 -14.44
C SER A 38 26.95 1.02 -15.90
N ASN A 39 26.41 -0.13 -16.26
CA ASN A 39 25.94 -0.47 -17.61
C ASN A 39 24.72 -1.41 -17.57
N PRO A 40 23.50 -0.90 -17.44
CA PRO A 40 22.30 -1.74 -17.50
C PRO A 40 21.85 -2.01 -18.95
N SER A 41 22.33 -1.21 -19.91
CA SER A 41 21.77 -1.10 -21.26
C SER A 41 22.22 -2.16 -22.27
N ALA A 42 22.85 -3.25 -21.84
CA ALA A 42 23.31 -4.28 -22.75
C ALA A 42 22.85 -5.66 -22.29
N ILE A 43 21.53 -5.89 -22.30
CA ILE A 43 21.07 -7.24 -22.67
C ILE A 43 21.33 -7.32 -24.19
N PRO A 44 22.30 -8.13 -24.65
CA PRO A 44 22.64 -8.17 -26.07
C PRO A 44 21.39 -8.59 -26.87
N GLY A 45 20.89 -7.69 -27.74
CA GLY A 45 19.77 -7.98 -28.65
C GLY A 45 18.44 -7.28 -28.36
N TRP A 46 18.26 -6.59 -27.22
CA TRP A 46 17.07 -5.78 -26.95
C TRP A 46 17.39 -4.28 -27.00
N ASN A 47 17.06 -3.64 -28.12
CA ASN A 47 17.09 -2.18 -28.26
C ASN A 47 15.66 -1.63 -28.24
N ILE A 48 14.97 -1.81 -27.10
CA ILE A 48 13.63 -1.26 -26.89
C ILE A 48 13.79 0.18 -26.38
N PRO A 49 13.27 1.20 -27.09
CA PRO A 49 13.34 2.59 -26.63
C PRO A 49 12.73 2.75 -25.22
N HIS A 50 13.41 3.48 -24.34
CA HIS A 50 12.93 3.83 -23.00
C HIS A 50 12.66 2.64 -22.04
N PHE A 51 13.18 1.45 -22.35
CA PHE A 51 12.99 0.24 -21.54
C PHE A 51 13.46 0.42 -20.09
N ASP A 52 14.55 1.16 -19.89
CA ASP A 52 15.06 1.52 -18.57
C ASP A 52 14.01 2.27 -17.73
N LYS A 53 13.25 3.22 -18.32
CA LYS A 53 12.17 3.91 -17.61
C LYS A 53 11.03 2.98 -17.21
N ILE A 54 10.72 1.99 -18.04
CA ILE A 54 9.73 0.96 -17.69
C ILE A 54 10.23 0.13 -16.50
N CYS A 55 11.51 -0.26 -16.49
CA CYS A 55 12.11 -0.96 -15.36
C CYS A 55 12.05 -0.13 -14.07
N HIS A 56 12.33 1.17 -14.15
CA HIS A 56 12.19 2.09 -13.02
C HIS A 56 10.75 2.15 -12.50
N ALA A 57 9.76 2.35 -13.38
CA ALA A 57 8.36 2.38 -12.97
C ALA A 57 7.93 1.06 -12.29
N ILE A 58 8.30 -0.10 -12.84
CA ILE A 58 7.99 -1.41 -12.26
C ILE A 58 8.68 -1.59 -10.90
N ALA A 59 9.97 -1.22 -10.81
CA ALA A 59 10.75 -1.35 -9.59
C ALA A 59 10.09 -0.57 -8.43
N TYR A 60 9.73 0.69 -8.67
CA TYR A 60 9.14 1.55 -7.64
C TYR A 60 7.66 1.26 -7.38
N ALA A 61 6.93 0.71 -8.35
CA ALA A 61 5.61 0.14 -8.10
C ALA A 61 5.70 -1.03 -7.08
N GLY A 62 6.59 -2.00 -7.32
CA GLY A 62 6.79 -3.12 -6.40
C GLY A 62 7.26 -2.68 -5.00
N LEU A 63 8.16 -1.71 -4.91
CA LEU A 63 8.60 -1.14 -3.63
C LEU A 63 7.44 -0.48 -2.87
N THR A 64 6.63 0.32 -3.57
CA THR A 64 5.47 1.00 -2.97
C THR A 64 4.44 0.00 -2.45
N TRP A 65 4.18 -1.06 -3.21
CA TRP A 65 3.27 -2.15 -2.81
C TRP A 65 3.74 -2.81 -1.52
N LEU A 66 5.03 -3.16 -1.42
CA LEU A 66 5.61 -3.77 -0.23
C LEU A 66 5.57 -2.82 0.98
N LEU A 67 5.81 -1.53 0.76
CA LEU A 67 5.71 -0.51 1.80
C LEU A 67 4.29 -0.36 2.33
N ILE A 68 3.27 -0.31 1.46
CA ILE A 68 1.87 -0.27 1.89
C ILE A 68 1.55 -1.52 2.72
N TYR A 69 1.96 -2.70 2.26
CA TYR A 69 1.75 -3.94 3.00
C TYR A 69 2.45 -3.95 4.37
N ALA A 70 3.72 -3.55 4.45
CA ALA A 70 4.44 -3.49 5.72
C ALA A 70 3.84 -2.46 6.68
N LEU A 71 3.45 -1.28 6.17
CA LEU A 71 2.84 -0.21 6.96
C LEU A 71 1.46 -0.59 7.49
N THR A 72 0.63 -1.31 6.73
CA THR A 72 -0.67 -1.82 7.23
C THR A 72 -0.52 -2.79 8.40
N LEU A 73 0.65 -3.43 8.57
CA LEU A 73 0.93 -4.34 9.68
C LEU A 73 1.58 -3.65 10.90
N THR A 74 2.25 -2.50 10.72
CA THR A 74 3.01 -1.85 11.80
C THR A 74 2.49 -0.50 12.24
N SER A 75 1.71 0.17 11.41
CA SER A 75 1.22 1.50 11.72
C SER A 75 0.14 1.48 12.80
N THR A 76 0.17 2.49 13.68
CA THR A 76 -0.89 2.73 14.66
C THR A 76 -2.17 3.22 13.99
N THR A 77 -2.05 4.03 12.94
CA THR A 77 -3.21 4.43 12.12
C THR A 77 -3.61 3.30 11.18
N ARG A 78 -4.91 3.06 11.07
CA ARG A 78 -5.48 2.14 10.08
C ARG A 78 -6.07 2.85 8.86
N ALA A 79 -5.96 4.17 8.76
CA ALA A 79 -6.48 4.95 7.64
C ALA A 79 -5.67 4.66 6.37
N LEU A 80 -6.28 3.95 5.41
CA LEU A 80 -5.60 3.51 4.19
C LEU A 80 -4.99 4.66 3.38
N PRO A 81 -5.66 5.81 3.16
CA PRO A 81 -5.08 6.93 2.42
C PRO A 81 -3.78 7.44 3.05
N ARG A 82 -3.72 7.49 4.39
CA ARG A 82 -2.52 7.91 5.11
C ARG A 82 -1.37 6.93 4.94
N LEU A 83 -1.65 5.63 4.97
CA LEU A 83 -0.64 4.58 4.73
C LEU A 83 -0.09 4.63 3.30
N ILE A 84 -0.97 4.84 2.31
CA ILE A 84 -0.58 5.02 0.91
C ILE A 84 0.31 6.25 0.76
N LEU A 85 -0.06 7.37 1.36
CA LEU A 85 0.73 8.60 1.32
C LEU A 85 2.12 8.40 1.95
N MET A 86 2.19 7.77 3.12
CA MET A 86 3.47 7.44 3.77
C MET A 86 4.34 6.54 2.89
N ALA A 87 3.76 5.48 2.32
CA ALA A 87 4.48 4.59 1.41
C ALA A 87 5.00 5.32 0.17
N ALA A 88 4.17 6.20 -0.41
CA ALA A 88 4.54 6.98 -1.58
C ALA A 88 5.70 7.95 -1.29
N ILE A 89 5.65 8.65 -0.16
CA ILE A 89 6.74 9.55 0.27
C ILE A 89 8.03 8.76 0.45
N LEU A 90 7.98 7.63 1.17
CA LEU A 90 9.15 6.78 1.40
C LEU A 90 9.75 6.27 0.09
N ALA A 91 8.92 5.78 -0.84
CA ALA A 91 9.38 5.27 -2.13
C ALA A 91 9.99 6.37 -3.02
N VAL A 92 9.38 7.55 -3.06
CA VAL A 92 9.92 8.70 -3.83
C VAL A 92 11.24 9.18 -3.23
N CYS A 93 11.32 9.36 -1.91
CA CYS A 93 12.56 9.73 -1.24
C CYS A 93 13.67 8.70 -1.49
N TYR A 94 13.35 7.41 -1.42
CA TYR A 94 14.30 6.34 -1.76
C TYR A 94 14.82 6.47 -3.21
N GLY A 95 13.93 6.78 -4.16
CA GLY A 95 14.30 6.99 -5.56
C GLY A 95 15.20 8.18 -5.79
N VAL A 96 14.90 9.31 -5.15
CA VAL A 96 15.75 10.50 -5.21
C VAL A 96 17.14 10.21 -4.62
N LEU A 97 17.21 9.52 -3.48
CA LEU A 97 18.48 9.12 -2.87
C LEU A 97 19.29 8.18 -3.77
N ASN A 98 18.62 7.27 -4.47
CA ASN A 98 19.26 6.33 -5.37
C ASN A 98 19.82 7.03 -6.62
N GLU A 99 19.11 8.01 -7.18
CA GLU A 99 19.62 8.87 -8.27
C GLU A 99 20.78 9.75 -7.80
N PHE A 100 20.70 10.30 -6.59
CA PHE A 100 21.82 11.03 -5.99
C PHE A 100 23.05 10.12 -5.81
N HIS A 101 22.85 8.87 -5.36
CA HIS A 101 23.94 7.90 -5.23
C HIS A 101 24.59 7.57 -6.59
N GLN A 102 23.82 7.54 -7.68
CA GLN A 102 24.35 7.30 -9.02
C GLN A 102 25.35 8.38 -9.48
N LEU A 103 25.29 9.60 -8.94
CA LEU A 103 26.29 10.65 -9.22
C LEU A 103 27.71 10.25 -8.81
N PHE A 104 27.85 9.33 -7.84
CA PHE A 104 29.15 8.83 -7.39
C PHE A 104 29.63 7.61 -8.20
N ARG A 105 28.84 7.14 -9.18
CA ARG A 105 29.18 5.99 -10.01
C ARG A 105 29.83 6.47 -11.32
N PRO A 106 31.06 6.01 -11.64
CA PRO A 106 31.69 6.35 -12.91
C PRO A 106 30.78 5.98 -14.08
N ARG A 107 30.63 6.91 -15.03
CA ARG A 107 29.81 6.76 -16.25
C ARG A 107 28.29 6.65 -16.01
N ARG A 108 27.80 7.10 -14.85
CA ARG A 108 26.37 7.34 -14.61
C ARG A 108 26.10 8.82 -14.37
N SER A 109 24.90 9.25 -14.74
CA SER A 109 24.37 10.59 -14.50
C SER A 109 22.99 10.44 -13.85
N ALA A 110 22.69 11.26 -12.85
CA ALA A 110 21.33 11.34 -12.33
C ALA A 110 20.37 11.84 -13.42
N SER A 111 19.20 11.22 -13.51
CA SER A 111 18.22 11.48 -14.56
C SER A 111 16.89 11.91 -13.96
N ILE A 112 16.45 13.13 -14.30
CA ILE A 112 15.12 13.62 -13.90
C ILE A 112 14.03 12.71 -14.52
N ALA A 113 14.26 12.16 -15.70
CA ALA A 113 13.33 11.23 -16.33
C ALA A 113 13.19 9.92 -15.52
N ASP A 114 14.25 9.47 -14.85
CA ASP A 114 14.21 8.26 -14.03
C ASP A 114 13.50 8.54 -12.70
N ILE A 115 13.66 9.74 -12.12
CA ILE A 115 12.81 10.21 -10.99
C ILE A 115 11.34 10.23 -11.40
N GLY A 116 11.03 10.76 -12.59
CA GLY A 116 9.67 10.78 -13.13
C GLY A 116 9.09 9.39 -13.32
N ALA A 117 9.88 8.44 -13.85
CA ALA A 117 9.48 7.04 -14.00
C ALA A 117 9.22 6.36 -12.65
N ASN A 118 10.07 6.60 -11.65
CA ASN A 118 9.87 6.12 -10.28
C ASN A 118 8.53 6.63 -9.73
N ALA A 119 8.29 7.94 -9.83
CA ALA A 119 7.05 8.58 -9.36
C ALA A 119 5.80 8.06 -10.10
N ALA A 120 5.89 7.76 -11.39
CA ALA A 120 4.79 7.15 -12.15
C ALA A 120 4.43 5.76 -11.61
N GLY A 121 5.44 4.92 -11.30
CA GLY A 121 5.23 3.62 -10.67
C GLY A 121 4.58 3.71 -9.29
N VAL A 122 5.04 4.65 -8.47
CA VAL A 122 4.45 4.95 -7.15
C VAL A 122 2.99 5.38 -7.30
N GLY A 123 2.71 6.33 -8.21
CA GLY A 123 1.37 6.84 -8.46
C GLY A 123 0.41 5.77 -8.96
N LEU A 124 0.87 4.87 -9.84
CA LEU A 124 0.07 3.76 -10.34
C LEU A 124 -0.39 2.84 -9.20
N VAL A 125 0.49 2.52 -8.25
CA VAL A 125 0.14 1.69 -7.08
C VAL A 125 -0.75 2.46 -6.12
N ALA A 126 -0.43 3.71 -5.81
CA ALA A 126 -1.26 4.56 -4.94
C ALA A 126 -2.70 4.68 -5.47
N TRP A 127 -2.87 4.81 -6.78
CA TRP A 127 -4.17 4.85 -7.42
C TRP A 127 -4.86 3.47 -7.46
N SER A 128 -4.16 2.41 -7.87
CA SER A 128 -4.80 1.09 -8.06
C SER A 128 -5.08 0.34 -6.76
N TRP A 129 -4.27 0.57 -5.71
CA TRP A 129 -4.31 -0.20 -4.46
C TRP A 129 -5.69 -0.19 -3.76
N PRO A 130 -6.35 0.97 -3.54
CA PRO A 130 -7.69 0.99 -2.93
C PRO A 130 -8.74 0.21 -3.72
N ARG A 131 -8.59 0.12 -5.04
CA ARG A 131 -9.52 -0.59 -5.94
C ARG A 131 -9.28 -2.10 -5.91
N ILE A 132 -8.01 -2.51 -5.92
CA ILE A 132 -7.61 -3.92 -5.83
C ILE A 132 -8.03 -4.50 -4.49
N GLN A 133 -7.77 -3.76 -3.41
CA GLN A 133 -8.12 -4.15 -2.07
C GLN A 133 -9.62 -4.44 -1.94
N ARG A 134 -10.47 -3.51 -2.40
CA ARG A 134 -11.93 -3.71 -2.44
C ARG A 134 -12.34 -4.96 -3.19
N ARG A 135 -11.84 -5.15 -4.43
CA ARG A 135 -12.21 -6.31 -5.26
C ARG A 135 -11.79 -7.63 -4.63
N TRP A 136 -10.60 -7.69 -4.04
CA TRP A 136 -10.12 -8.88 -3.34
C TRP A 136 -11.03 -9.21 -2.16
N LEU A 137 -11.40 -8.20 -1.36
CA LEU A 137 -12.28 -8.37 -0.21
C LEU A 137 -13.71 -8.77 -0.60
N SER A 138 -14.27 -8.19 -1.67
CA SER A 138 -15.58 -8.58 -2.21
C SER A 138 -15.58 -10.02 -2.77
N ALA A 139 -14.48 -10.46 -3.36
CA ALA A 139 -14.35 -11.86 -3.81
C ALA A 139 -14.28 -12.84 -2.63
N VAL A 140 -13.61 -12.46 -1.53
CA VAL A 140 -13.62 -13.25 -0.29
C VAL A 140 -15.02 -13.28 0.34
N ARG A 141 -15.79 -12.17 0.28
CA ARG A 141 -17.19 -12.08 0.73
C ARG A 141 -18.09 -13.09 0.01
N SER A 142 -17.98 -13.19 -1.32
CA SER A 142 -18.81 -14.09 -2.13
C SER A 142 -18.56 -15.59 -1.88
N ARG A 143 -17.32 -15.97 -1.50
CA ARG A 143 -16.98 -17.37 -1.20
C ARG A 143 -17.52 -17.89 0.14
N LYS A 144 -17.85 -17.01 1.10
CA LYS A 144 -18.36 -17.39 2.43
C LYS A 144 -19.89 -17.41 2.51
N GLY A 145 -20.59 -17.61 1.39
CA GLY A 145 -22.06 -17.65 1.31
C GLY A 145 -22.68 -18.60 2.34
N GLY A 146 -23.34 -18.03 3.35
CA GLY A 146 -24.16 -18.74 4.33
C GLY A 146 -25.19 -17.77 4.92
N THR A 147 -26.47 -18.11 4.76
CA THR A 147 -27.62 -17.42 5.36
C THR A 147 -27.64 -17.70 6.87
N GLY A 148 -26.90 -16.91 7.64
CA GLY A 148 -26.85 -17.03 9.10
C GLY A 148 -25.75 -16.16 9.70
N CYS A 149 -26.11 -15.39 10.74
CA CYS A 149 -25.36 -14.37 11.47
C CYS A 149 -23.84 -14.29 11.22
N MET A 150 -23.43 -13.12 10.70
CA MET A 150 -22.07 -12.55 10.70
C MET A 150 -20.94 -13.50 10.26
N PRO A 151 -20.26 -13.25 9.13
CA PRO A 151 -18.93 -13.83 8.97
C PRO A 151 -18.08 -13.35 10.16
N ARG A 152 -17.28 -14.26 10.76
CA ARG A 152 -16.11 -13.89 11.57
C ARG A 152 -15.32 -12.87 10.78
N ALA A 153 -15.55 -11.58 11.03
CA ALA A 153 -14.87 -10.49 10.36
C ALA A 153 -13.45 -10.48 10.91
N GLU A 154 -12.55 -11.20 10.23
CA GLU A 154 -11.13 -11.22 10.55
C GLU A 154 -10.44 -9.96 10.04
N TYR A 155 -11.04 -9.13 9.17
CA TYR A 155 -10.33 -8.02 8.52
C TYR A 155 -11.20 -6.78 8.20
N CYS A 156 -10.56 -5.61 8.18
CA CYS A 156 -11.14 -4.33 7.79
C CYS A 156 -11.33 -4.23 6.27
N TYR A 157 -12.50 -3.78 5.81
CA TYR A 157 -12.74 -3.65 4.36
C TYR A 157 -12.04 -2.45 3.71
N SER A 158 -11.71 -1.42 4.48
CA SER A 158 -10.94 -0.28 3.97
C SER A 158 -9.45 -0.63 3.91
N CYS A 159 -8.85 -0.96 5.05
CA CYS A 159 -7.39 -1.11 5.15
C CYS A 159 -6.89 -2.56 5.18
N GLY A 160 -7.77 -3.57 5.19
CA GLY A 160 -7.38 -4.99 5.11
C GLY A 160 -6.70 -5.53 6.36
N SER A 161 -6.58 -4.70 7.40
CA SER A 161 -5.97 -5.06 8.67
C SER A 161 -6.88 -5.99 9.47
N GLU A 162 -6.30 -6.84 10.31
CA GLU A 162 -7.08 -7.76 11.14
C GLU A 162 -7.93 -6.97 12.16
N ILE A 163 -9.24 -7.23 12.26
CA ILE A 163 -10.15 -6.59 13.23
C ILE A 163 -10.54 -7.62 14.29
N GLU A 164 -10.37 -7.30 15.58
CA GLU A 164 -10.93 -8.11 16.65
C GLU A 164 -12.40 -7.78 16.92
N ARG A 165 -13.15 -8.78 17.38
CA ARG A 165 -14.61 -8.94 17.45
C ARG A 165 -15.49 -7.79 17.98
N TYR A 166 -14.95 -6.67 18.44
CA TYR A 166 -15.70 -5.64 19.20
C TYR A 166 -15.50 -4.19 18.75
N GLU A 167 -14.65 -3.89 17.76
CA GLU A 167 -14.42 -2.52 17.23
C GLU A 167 -14.78 -2.43 15.74
N PHE A 168 -16.06 -2.63 15.42
CA PHE A 168 -16.59 -2.43 14.07
C PHE A 168 -17.62 -1.32 14.05
N THR A 169 -17.53 -0.45 13.04
CA THR A 169 -18.52 0.58 12.72
C THR A 169 -19.10 0.28 11.35
N GLU A 170 -20.43 0.26 11.22
CA GLU A 170 -21.10 0.08 9.94
C GLU A 170 -21.13 1.40 9.18
N CYS A 171 -20.71 1.41 7.91
CA CYS A 171 -20.83 2.59 7.07
C CYS A 171 -22.29 2.82 6.68
N LYS A 172 -22.84 4.01 6.98
CA LYS A 172 -24.23 4.37 6.66
C LYS A 172 -24.58 4.35 5.18
N ALA A 173 -23.60 4.56 4.30
CA ALA A 173 -23.84 4.64 2.87
C ALA A 173 -23.77 3.28 2.15
N CYS A 174 -22.84 2.40 2.56
CA CYS A 174 -22.62 1.12 1.88
C CYS A 174 -22.97 -0.12 2.70
N HIS A 175 -23.36 0.05 3.97
CA HIS A 175 -23.74 -1.03 4.90
C HIS A 175 -22.66 -2.09 5.10
N GLU A 176 -21.40 -1.72 4.91
CA GLU A 176 -20.24 -2.57 5.17
C GLU A 176 -19.59 -2.19 6.51
N TYR A 177 -18.94 -3.16 7.15
CA TYR A 177 -18.28 -2.96 8.44
C TYR A 177 -16.82 -2.52 8.29
N PHE A 178 -16.40 -1.51 9.04
CA PHE A 178 -15.06 -0.94 8.98
C PHE A 178 -14.47 -0.80 10.39
N CYS A 179 -13.15 -0.62 10.45
CA CYS A 179 -12.46 -0.26 11.68
C CYS A 179 -12.86 1.16 12.12
N GLU A 180 -12.81 1.50 13.42
CA GLU A 180 -13.16 2.84 13.92
C GLU A 180 -12.31 3.95 13.25
N ASP A 181 -11.00 3.72 13.05
CA ASP A 181 -10.12 4.66 12.33
C ASP A 181 -10.44 4.83 10.84
N CYS A 182 -11.28 3.96 10.27
CA CYS A 182 -11.58 3.86 8.85
C CYS A 182 -12.95 4.47 8.49
N VAL A 183 -13.61 5.07 9.48
CA VAL A 183 -14.92 5.69 9.39
C VAL A 183 -14.83 7.06 10.02
N ASN A 184 -15.44 8.06 9.39
CA ASN A 184 -15.51 9.41 9.96
C ASN A 184 -16.56 9.48 11.09
N GLU A 185 -16.68 10.64 11.73
CA GLU A 185 -17.66 10.88 12.81
C GLU A 185 -19.13 10.70 12.37
N GLU A 186 -19.41 10.81 11.07
CA GLU A 186 -20.73 10.63 10.49
C GLU A 186 -21.07 9.15 10.20
N GLU A 187 -20.17 8.24 10.53
CA GLU A 187 -20.25 6.82 10.20
C GLU A 187 -20.17 6.54 8.68
N LEU A 188 -19.38 7.33 7.95
CA LEU A 188 -19.08 7.12 6.53
C LEU A 188 -17.62 6.66 6.34
N CYS A 189 -17.42 5.63 5.52
CA CYS A 189 -16.06 5.25 5.12
C CYS A 189 -15.48 6.29 4.14
N ASP A 190 -14.14 6.39 4.09
CA ASP A 190 -13.41 7.41 3.29
C ASP A 190 -13.94 7.57 1.86
N GLN A 191 -14.39 6.48 1.23
CA GLN A 191 -14.79 6.46 -0.17
C GLN A 191 -16.22 6.97 -0.37
N CYS A 192 -17.12 6.64 0.56
CA CYS A 192 -18.47 7.18 0.57
C CYS A 192 -18.43 8.67 0.96
N CYS A 193 -17.49 9.05 1.82
CA CYS A 193 -17.21 10.45 2.12
C CYS A 193 -16.72 11.22 0.87
N GLU A 194 -15.71 10.70 0.17
CA GLU A 194 -15.21 11.31 -1.09
C GLU A 194 -16.31 11.40 -2.16
N ALA A 195 -17.14 10.37 -2.32
CA ALA A 195 -18.25 10.37 -3.28
C ALA A 195 -19.31 11.43 -2.93
N ALA A 196 -19.68 11.57 -1.65
CA ALA A 196 -20.63 12.60 -1.21
C ALA A 196 -20.13 14.02 -1.51
N THR A 197 -18.82 14.29 -1.35
CA THR A 197 -18.24 15.60 -1.65
C THR A 197 -18.21 15.96 -3.13
N GLN A 198 -18.32 14.97 -4.03
CA GLN A 198 -18.34 15.21 -5.48
C GLN A 198 -19.74 15.52 -6.02
N GLU A 199 -20.81 15.24 -5.27
CA GLU A 199 -22.19 15.54 -5.68
C GLU A 199 -22.64 16.97 -5.29
N GLU A 200 -21.89 17.64 -4.41
CA GLU A 200 -22.18 19.02 -3.96
C GLU A 200 -21.55 20.12 -4.85
N VAL A 201 -20.80 19.74 -5.90
CA VAL A 201 -20.13 20.64 -6.87
C VAL A 201 -20.79 20.55 -8.24
#